data_AF-A0A348W6W8-F1
#
_entry.id   AF-A0A348W6W8-F1
#
_cell.length_a   1.000
_cell.length_b   1.000
_cell.length_c   1.000
_cell.angle_alpha   90.00
_cell.angle_beta   90.00
_cell.angle_gamma   90.00
#
_symmetry.space_group_name_H-M   'P 1'
#
loop_
_entity.id
_entity.type
_entity.pdbx_description
1 polymer ?
#
loop_
_entity_poly.entity_id
_entity_poly.type
_entity_poly.pdbx_seq_one_letter_code
_entity_poly.pdbx_strand_id
1 'polypeptide(L)'
;GKMENRVRLIGPPTLMPSGIGEFGVEVFDDMKEGLRDVDVVMMLRLQRERMDGGFIPSEREYYHRYGLDAEKLGHAKEDAIIMHPGPMNRGV
;
A
#
# COMPACT_ATOMS: atom_id res chain seq x y z
N GLY A 1 -15.30 5.75 -19.94
CA GLY A 1 -14.76 4.41 -20.23
C GLY A 1 -13.96 3.95 -19.03
N LYS A 2 -14.00 2.66 -18.67
CA LYS A 2 -13.02 2.11 -17.73
C LYS A 2 -11.64 2.28 -18.38
N MET A 3 -10.73 3.01 -17.74
CA MET A 3 -9.33 2.99 -18.14
C MET A 3 -8.77 1.60 -17.81
N GLU A 4 -8.03 0.99 -18.73
CA GLU A 4 -7.42 -0.35 -18.57
C GLU A 4 -6.22 -0.29 -17.63
N ASN A 5 -6.45 0.12 -16.39
CA ASN A 5 -5.42 0.20 -15.37
C ASN A 5 -5.32 -1.12 -14.62
N ARG A 6 -4.10 -1.65 -14.50
CA ARG A 6 -3.79 -2.78 -13.63
C ARG A 6 -3.57 -2.24 -12.21
N VAL A 7 -4.47 -2.57 -11.29
CA VAL A 7 -4.42 -2.07 -9.90
C VAL A 7 -3.89 -3.15 -8.98
N ARG A 8 -2.90 -2.79 -8.16
CA ARG A 8 -2.33 -3.63 -7.12
C ARG A 8 -2.64 -3.02 -5.76
N LEU A 9 -3.12 -3.84 -4.84
CA LEU A 9 -3.23 -3.49 -3.43
C LEU A 9 -2.12 -4.18 -2.67
N ILE A 10 -1.39 -3.41 -1.89
CA ILE A 10 -0.27 -3.90 -1.08
C ILE A 10 -0.57 -3.56 0.38
N GLY A 11 -0.64 -4.57 1.23
CA GLY A 11 -0.96 -4.35 2.63
C GLY A 11 -1.19 -5.65 3.39
N PRO A 12 -1.34 -5.57 4.72
CA PRO A 12 -1.59 -6.75 5.53
C PRO A 12 -2.98 -7.33 5.20
N PRO A 13 -3.13 -8.67 5.17
CA PRO A 13 -4.42 -9.33 4.90
C PRO A 13 -5.56 -8.87 5.82
N THR A 14 -5.23 -8.47 7.05
CA THR A 14 -6.19 -7.96 8.05
C THR A 14 -6.85 -6.63 7.67
N LEU A 15 -6.28 -5.88 6.72
CA LEU A 15 -6.83 -4.62 6.23
C LEU A 15 -7.48 -4.74 4.85
N MET A 16 -7.47 -5.93 4.24
CA MET A 16 -8.11 -6.15 2.96
C MET A 16 -9.62 -6.15 3.12
N PRO A 17 -10.37 -5.46 2.23
CA PRO A 17 -11.83 -5.49 2.29
C PRO A 17 -12.34 -6.89 1.94
N SER A 18 -13.47 -7.26 2.54
CA SER A 18 -14.19 -8.48 2.17
C SER A 18 -14.54 -8.44 0.68
N GLY A 19 -14.36 -9.58 0.00
CA GLY A 19 -14.66 -9.69 -1.43
C GLY A 19 -13.64 -9.01 -2.35
N ILE A 20 -12.41 -8.72 -1.89
CA ILE A 20 -11.42 -8.00 -2.71
C ILE A 20 -11.13 -8.66 -4.07
N GLY A 21 -11.24 -9.98 -4.17
CA GLY A 21 -11.08 -10.72 -5.44
C GLY A 21 -12.11 -10.35 -6.51
N GLU A 22 -13.24 -9.74 -6.15
CA GLU A 22 -14.29 -9.31 -7.08
C GLU A 22 -13.93 -7.97 -7.78
N PHE A 23 -12.96 -7.21 -7.25
CA PHE A 23 -12.60 -5.90 -7.77
C PHE A 23 -11.68 -5.94 -8.99
N GLY A 24 -11.20 -7.13 -9.38
CA GLY A 24 -10.25 -7.28 -10.49
C GLY A 24 -8.88 -6.67 -10.19
N VAL A 25 -8.49 -6.64 -8.91
CA VAL A 25 -7.19 -6.16 -8.45
C VAL A 25 -6.30 -7.33 -8.06
N GLU A 26 -5.00 -7.09 -8.08
CA GLU A 26 -4.02 -8.04 -7.51
C GLU A 26 -3.68 -7.63 -6.09
N VAL A 27 -3.54 -8.61 -5.21
CA VAL A 27 -3.24 -8.39 -3.79
C VAL A 27 -1.86 -8.93 -3.49
N PHE A 28 -1.05 -8.11 -2.84
CA PHE A 28 0.29 -8.45 -2.37
C PHE A 28 0.39 -8.17 -0.88
N ASP A 29 1.05 -9.07 -0.14
CA ASP A 29 1.42 -8.87 1.26
C ASP A 29 2.90 -8.48 1.44
N ASP A 30 3.68 -8.51 0.35
CA ASP A 30 5.06 -8.05 0.25
C ASP A 30 5.18 -6.77 -0.62
N MET A 31 5.91 -5.78 -0.10
CA MET A 31 6.11 -4.50 -0.78
C MET A 31 7.00 -4.62 -2.02
N LYS A 32 8.03 -5.48 -2.00
CA LYS A 32 8.98 -5.59 -3.11
C LYS A 32 8.31 -6.22 -4.33
N GLU A 33 7.50 -7.25 -4.11
CA GLU A 33 6.71 -7.88 -5.16
C GLU A 33 5.61 -6.95 -5.67
N GLY A 34 4.85 -6.33 -4.77
CA GLY A 34 3.76 -5.44 -5.14
C GLY A 34 4.23 -4.21 -5.91
N LEU A 35 5.39 -3.64 -5.56
CA LEU A 35 5.96 -2.45 -6.21
C LEU A 35 6.67 -2.75 -7.53
N ARG A 36 6.94 -4.02 -7.88
CA ARG A 36 7.73 -4.34 -9.09
C ARG A 36 7.13 -3.72 -10.36
N ASP A 37 7.90 -2.86 -11.03
CA ASP A 37 7.52 -2.22 -12.30
C ASP A 37 6.24 -1.36 -12.23
N VAL A 38 5.86 -0.83 -11.06
CA VAL A 38 4.70 0.07 -10.97
C VAL A 38 5.05 1.49 -11.47
N ASP A 39 4.12 2.09 -12.22
CA ASP A 39 4.22 3.47 -12.73
C ASP A 39 3.82 4.53 -11.68
N VAL A 40 2.89 4.18 -10.79
CA VAL A 40 2.33 5.10 -9.78
C VAL A 40 2.19 4.37 -8.45
N VAL A 41 2.73 4.95 -7.38
CA VAL A 41 2.60 4.48 -6.01
C VAL A 41 1.66 5.39 -5.25
N MET A 42 0.44 4.91 -4.98
CA MET A 42 -0.54 5.63 -4.15
C MET A 42 -0.42 5.20 -2.69
N MET A 43 0.28 6.00 -1.88
CA MET A 43 0.37 5.77 -0.45
C MET A 43 -0.92 6.21 0.24
N LEU A 44 -1.47 5.36 1.10
CA LEU A 44 -2.66 5.64 1.89
C LEU A 44 -2.28 5.94 3.34
N ARG A 45 -3.05 6.82 3.98
CA ARG A 45 -2.87 7.12 5.39
C ARG A 45 -3.28 5.92 6.23
N LEU A 46 -2.42 5.54 7.18
CA LEU A 46 -2.81 4.60 8.21
C LEU A 46 -3.86 5.22 9.14
N GLN A 47 -5.03 4.60 9.17
CA GLN A 47 -6.14 4.92 10.06
C GLN A 47 -5.87 4.31 11.45
N ARG A 48 -5.47 5.12 12.43
CA ARG A 48 -5.09 4.68 13.78
C ARG A 48 -6.23 3.96 14.51
N GLU A 49 -7.46 4.33 14.22
CA GLU A 49 -8.67 3.67 14.73
C GLU A 49 -8.75 2.17 14.37
N ARG A 50 -8.01 1.71 13.35
CA ARG A 50 -7.92 0.28 13.00
C ARG A 50 -6.99 -0.50 13.93
N MET A 51 -6.13 0.18 14.68
CA MET A 51 -5.30 -0.44 15.72
C MET A 51 -6.13 -0.84 16.92
N ASP A 52 -7.09 0.01 17.32
CA ASP A 52 -8.00 -0.25 18.45
C ASP A 52 -8.87 -1.50 18.22
N GLY A 53 -9.17 -1.80 16.95
CA GLY A 53 -9.87 -3.02 16.53
C GLY A 53 -9.00 -4.28 16.46
N GLY A 54 -7.70 -4.20 16.77
CA GLY A 54 -6.77 -5.33 16.75
C GLY A 54 -6.31 -5.77 15.34
N PHE A 55 -6.58 -4.97 14.30
CA PHE A 55 -6.19 -5.31 12.93
C PHE A 55 -4.69 -5.10 12.65
N ILE A 56 -4.02 -4.32 13.50
CA ILE A 56 -2.61 -3.94 13.36
C ILE A 56 -1.92 -4.06 14.72
N PRO A 57 -0.87 -4.88 14.85
CA PRO A 57 -0.22 -5.16 16.13
C PRO A 57 0.59 -3.98 16.67
N SER A 58 1.26 -3.21 15.80
CA SER A 58 1.92 -1.96 16.18
C SER A 58 2.10 -1.04 14.98
N GLU A 59 2.09 0.27 15.24
CA GLU A 59 2.34 1.30 14.25
C GLU A 59 3.75 1.13 13.65
N ARG A 60 4.76 0.93 14.51
CA ARG A 60 6.15 0.73 14.10
C ARG A 60 6.34 -0.49 13.19
N GLU A 61 5.73 -1.63 13.53
CA GLU A 61 5.82 -2.83 12.68
C GLU A 61 5.13 -2.60 11.33
N TYR A 62 3.96 -1.95 11.34
CA TYR A 62 3.25 -1.61 10.11
C TYR A 62 4.15 -0.78 9.19
N TYR A 63 4.78 0.27 9.69
CA TYR A 63 5.65 1.11 8.87
C TYR A 63 6.94 0.41 8.45
N HIS A 64 7.49 -0.46 9.28
CA HIS A 64 8.63 -1.27 8.87
C HIS A 64 8.28 -2.16 7.66
N ARG A 65 7.11 -2.83 7.68
CA ARG A 65 6.67 -3.74 6.62
C ARG A 65 6.09 -3.04 5.39
N TYR A 66 5.22 -2.04 5.60
CA TYR A 66 4.37 -1.43 4.56
C TYR A 66 4.61 0.08 4.35
N GLY A 67 5.42 0.73 5.19
CA GLY A 67 5.85 2.10 4.96
C GLY A 67 6.81 2.18 3.76
N LEU A 68 6.65 3.21 2.93
CA LEU A 68 7.48 3.42 1.75
C LEU A 68 8.78 4.15 2.11
N ASP A 69 9.91 3.48 1.92
CA ASP A 69 11.26 4.03 2.05
C ASP A 69 12.02 3.93 0.71
N ALA A 70 13.26 4.41 0.67
CA ALA A 70 14.07 4.43 -0.54
C ALA A 70 14.41 3.01 -1.05
N GLU A 71 14.59 2.03 -0.17
CA GLU A 71 14.86 0.64 -0.57
C GLU A 71 13.64 0.07 -1.29
N LYS A 72 12.46 0.20 -0.68
CA LYS A 72 11.21 -0.32 -1.25
C LYS A 72 10.85 0.40 -2.54
N LEU A 73 10.98 1.73 -2.58
CA LEU A 73 10.73 2.53 -3.77
C LEU A 73 11.63 2.11 -4.95
N GLY A 74 12.86 1.66 -4.68
CA GLY A 74 13.78 1.15 -5.71
C GLY A 74 13.28 -0.10 -6.45
N HIS A 75 12.18 -0.73 -6.02
CA HIS A 75 11.52 -1.80 -6.77
C HIS A 75 10.47 -1.32 -7.77
N ALA A 76 10.00 -0.07 -7.65
CA ALA A 76 9.17 0.57 -8.65
C ALA A 76 9.99 0.96 -9.89
N LYS A 77 9.34 1.48 -10.93
CA LYS A 77 10.07 2.09 -12.06
C LYS A 77 10.87 3.30 -11.58
N GLU A 78 11.98 3.58 -12.24
CA GLU A 78 12.86 4.72 -11.90
C GLU A 78 12.14 6.07 -11.98
N ASP A 79 11.14 6.18 -12.86
CA ASP A 79 10.31 7.38 -13.06
C ASP A 79 8.92 7.29 -12.38
N ALA A 80 8.74 6.34 -11.45
CA ALA A 80 7.48 6.14 -10.76
C ALA A 80 7.03 7.39 -9.99
N ILE A 81 5.74 7.71 -10.11
CA ILE A 81 5.14 8.86 -9.43
C ILE A 81 4.61 8.43 -8.05
N ILE A 82 5.02 9.14 -7.00
CA ILE A 82 4.48 8.94 -5.64
C ILE A 82 3.30 9.90 -5.44
N MET A 83 2.16 9.36 -5.02
CA MET A 83 0.95 10.09 -4.69
C MET A 83 0.48 9.77 -3.26
N HIS A 84 -0.22 10.71 -2.65
CA HIS A 84 -0.93 10.50 -1.37
C HIS A 84 -2.17 11.41 -1.33
N PRO A 85 -3.37 10.92 -0.98
CA PRO A 85 -4.61 11.70 -1.02
C PRO A 85 -4.76 12.75 0.11
N GLY A 86 -3.71 12.98 0.89
CA GLY A 86 -3.70 13.82 2.10
C GLY A 86 -4.62 13.38 3.27
N PRO A 87 -4.42 13.97 4.47
CA PRO A 87 -3.15 14.51 4.97
C PRO A 87 -2.14 13.36 5.18
N MET A 88 -0.87 13.61 4.84
CA MET A 88 0.17 12.59 4.93
C MET A 88 0.80 12.56 6.31
N ASN A 89 0.95 11.36 6.86
CA ASN A 89 1.78 11.11 8.03
C ASN A 89 3.25 11.05 7.56
N ARG A 90 4.07 12.08 7.84
CA ARG A 90 5.50 12.08 7.49
C ARG A 90 6.33 11.44 8.61
N GLY A 91 7.26 10.55 8.25
CA GLY A 91 8.17 9.91 9.21
C GLY A 91 7.46 8.93 10.16
N VAL A 92 6.23 8.59 9.82
CA VAL A 92 5.52 7.45 10.35
C VAL A 92 5.66 6.42 9.26
#